data_AF-A0A5P9HSC6-F1
#
_entry.id   AF-A0A5P9HSC6-F1
#
_cell.length_a   1.000
_cell.length_b   1.000
_cell.length_c   1.000
_cell.angle_alpha   90.00
_cell.angle_beta   90.00
_cell.angle_gamma   90.00
#
_symmetry.space_group_name_H-M   'P 1'
#
loop_
_entity.id
_entity.type
_entity.pdbx_description
1 polymer ?
#
loop_
_entity_poly.entity_id
_entity_poly.type
_entity_poly.pdbx_seq_one_letter_code
_entity_poly.pdbx_strand_id
1 'polypeptide(L)'
;MKKVIISCLLVGFIGIGSYFVNMDTKNDIAEAQLNTDYVVDKIESFALKEEDQVKVSSLEKEVSFGKDKKIFLFTQDSNKLGYAIFDGSKLVLVASGDGKQEYDQYGNFFIVYGEKPDMDARELHILINRGPNHEDITETFELDEEKYYLVIKELPKGIKQTKVFSDNYNFK
;
A
#
# COMPACT_ATOMS: atom_id res chain seq x y z
N MET A 1 51.38 54.94 -7.25
CA MET A 1 51.51 53.48 -7.42
C MET A 1 50.29 52.80 -6.77
N LYS A 2 49.62 51.88 -7.50
CA LYS A 2 48.58 50.88 -7.09
C LYS A 2 47.26 51.46 -6.47
N LYS A 3 46.08 51.40 -7.11
CA LYS A 3 45.09 50.27 -7.28
C LYS A 3 44.67 49.68 -5.90
N VAL A 4 43.42 49.37 -5.51
CA VAL A 4 42.10 49.20 -6.15
C VAL A 4 41.08 48.72 -5.06
N ILE A 5 39.80 49.14 -5.13
CA ILE A 5 38.51 48.40 -4.92
C ILE A 5 37.96 47.94 -3.53
N ILE A 6 36.78 48.53 -3.19
CA ILE A 6 35.41 47.99 -2.91
C ILE A 6 35.05 47.17 -1.65
N SER A 7 33.92 47.62 -1.07
CA SER A 7 32.84 46.99 -0.25
C SER A 7 33.18 46.24 1.03
N CYS A 8 32.41 46.54 2.10
CA CYS A 8 31.23 45.74 2.46
C CYS A 8 30.55 46.19 3.78
N LEU A 9 29.25 45.86 3.88
CA LEU A 9 28.43 45.64 5.11
C LEU A 9 28.06 46.84 5.99
N LEU A 10 26.90 46.91 6.65
CA LEU A 10 25.59 46.25 6.56
C LEU A 10 24.61 47.03 7.48
N VAL A 11 23.35 47.09 7.04
CA VAL A 11 22.05 47.22 7.73
C VAL A 11 22.10 46.91 9.25
N GLY A 12 21.51 47.67 10.18
CA GLY A 12 20.20 48.31 10.21
C GLY A 12 19.34 47.57 11.25
N PHE A 13 19.04 48.22 12.38
CA PHE A 13 18.33 47.67 13.54
C PHE A 13 16.96 48.34 13.68
N ILE A 14 16.05 47.66 14.39
CA ILE A 14 14.77 48.13 14.97
C ILE A 14 13.60 48.19 13.94
N GLY A 15 12.44 47.58 14.13
CA GLY A 15 11.88 46.79 15.24
C GLY A 15 10.35 46.72 15.12
N ILE A 16 9.73 46.16 16.17
CA ILE A 16 8.32 46.21 16.55
C ILE A 16 7.38 45.21 15.87
N GLY A 17 6.70 44.41 16.70
CA GLY A 17 5.47 43.72 16.33
C GLY A 17 5.22 42.44 17.12
N SER A 18 4.97 42.54 18.42
CA SER A 18 4.44 41.42 19.19
C SER A 18 2.96 41.20 18.82
N TYR A 19 2.70 40.27 17.90
CA TYR A 19 1.40 39.61 17.79
C TYR A 19 1.49 38.25 18.47
N PHE A 20 0.83 38.13 19.61
CA PHE A 20 0.53 36.84 20.22
C PHE A 20 -0.42 36.08 19.27
N VAL A 21 0.12 35.16 18.48
CA VAL A 21 -0.67 34.10 17.87
C VAL A 21 -0.75 32.98 18.90
N ASN A 22 -1.97 32.70 19.35
CA ASN A 22 -2.31 31.50 20.11
C ASN A 22 -1.91 30.30 19.25
N MET A 23 -0.77 29.70 19.58
CA MET A 23 -0.27 28.49 18.93
C MET A 23 -0.98 27.32 19.59
N ASP A 24 -2.24 27.12 19.21
CA ASP A 24 -2.99 25.90 19.52
C ASP A 24 -2.27 24.79 18.76
N THR A 25 -1.34 24.13 19.45
CA THR A 25 -0.59 22.98 18.94
C THR A 25 -1.53 21.80 18.97
N LYS A 26 -2.52 21.82 18.08
CA LYS A 26 -3.14 20.59 17.60
C LYS A 26 -2.09 19.90 16.77
N ASN A 27 -1.45 18.96 17.44
CA ASN A 27 -0.59 17.94 16.86
C ASN A 27 -1.48 17.01 16.03
N ASP A 28 -2.08 17.55 14.97
CA ASP A 28 -2.74 16.77 13.94
C ASP A 28 -1.60 16.23 13.09
N ILE A 29 -1.12 15.03 13.44
CA ILE A 29 -0.40 14.18 12.49
C ILE A 29 -1.43 13.85 11.42
N ALA A 30 -1.57 14.76 10.44
CA ALA A 30 -2.28 14.46 9.22
C ALA A 30 -1.54 13.27 8.59
N GLU A 31 -2.17 12.10 8.57
CA GLU A 31 -1.73 11.00 7.71
C GLU A 31 -1.58 11.59 6.31
N ALA A 32 -0.34 11.73 5.85
CA ALA A 32 -0.07 12.23 4.51
C ALA A 32 -0.65 11.21 3.54
N GLN A 33 -1.81 11.54 2.96
CA GLN A 33 -2.40 10.77 1.89
C GLN A 33 -1.36 10.74 0.75
N LEU A 34 -0.85 9.55 0.44
CA LEU A 34 0.12 9.39 -0.63
C LEU A 34 -0.58 9.72 -1.94
N ASN A 35 -0.04 10.67 -2.70
CA ASN A 35 -0.54 10.95 -4.05
C ASN A 35 -0.29 9.71 -4.93
N THR A 36 -1.28 9.32 -5.75
CA THR A 36 -1.20 8.29 -6.78
C THR A 36 0.11 8.33 -7.57
N ASP A 37 0.52 9.50 -8.08
CA ASP A 37 1.74 9.62 -8.89
C ASP A 37 2.99 9.21 -8.09
N TYR A 38 3.06 9.62 -6.82
CA TYR A 38 4.15 9.23 -5.92
C TYR A 38 4.16 7.72 -5.66
N VAL A 39 2.99 7.11 -5.45
CA VAL A 39 2.88 5.67 -5.21
C VAL A 39 3.36 4.90 -6.44
N VAL A 40 2.88 5.26 -7.63
CA VAL A 40 3.27 4.65 -8.90
C VAL A 40 4.78 4.77 -9.11
N ASP A 41 5.34 5.98 -9.01
CA ASP A 41 6.79 6.20 -9.17
C ASP A 41 7.62 5.32 -8.22
N LYS A 42 7.17 5.17 -6.97
CA LYS A 42 7.84 4.31 -5.98
C LYS A 42 7.77 2.84 -6.34
N ILE A 43 6.61 2.36 -6.79
CA ILE A 43 6.42 0.96 -7.20
C ILE A 43 7.32 0.64 -8.39
N GLU A 44 7.29 1.47 -9.43
CA GLU A 44 8.06 1.22 -10.65
C GLU A 44 9.58 1.32 -10.42
N SER A 45 10.01 2.17 -9.49
CA SER A 45 11.44 2.31 -9.13
C SER A 45 11.92 1.37 -8.03
N PHE A 46 11.08 0.43 -7.57
CA PHE A 46 11.43 -0.45 -6.44
C PHE A 46 12.57 -1.42 -6.78
N ALA A 47 12.58 -1.95 -8.00
CA ALA A 47 13.64 -2.85 -8.47
C ALA A 47 14.81 -2.05 -9.07
N LEU A 48 16.04 -2.45 -8.72
CA LEU A 48 17.26 -1.80 -9.19
C LEU A 48 17.54 -2.03 -10.68
N LYS A 49 17.14 -3.19 -11.20
CA LYS A 49 17.29 -3.53 -12.61
C LYS A 49 16.00 -3.23 -13.34
N GLU A 50 16.10 -2.57 -14.48
CA GLU A 50 14.95 -2.19 -15.31
C GLU A 50 14.12 -3.40 -15.77
N GLU A 51 14.75 -4.54 -16.04
CA GLU A 51 14.08 -5.79 -16.43
C GLU A 51 13.18 -6.39 -15.33
N ASP A 52 13.46 -6.07 -14.06
CA ASP A 52 12.70 -6.53 -12.90
C ASP A 52 11.67 -5.48 -12.44
N GLN A 53 11.63 -4.30 -13.08
CA GLN A 53 10.68 -3.25 -12.72
C GLN A 53 9.28 -3.58 -13.18
N VAL A 54 8.33 -3.43 -12.25
CA VAL A 54 6.91 -3.48 -12.56
C VAL A 54 6.51 -2.20 -13.29
N LYS A 55 5.68 -2.33 -14.33
CA LYS A 55 4.99 -1.20 -14.97
C LYS A 55 3.55 -1.17 -14.51
N VAL A 56 3.16 -0.06 -13.88
CA VAL A 56 1.84 0.12 -13.29
C VAL A 56 0.93 0.84 -14.28
N SER A 57 -0.15 0.20 -14.67
CA SER A 57 -1.16 0.82 -15.55
C SER A 57 -2.18 1.63 -14.75
N SER A 58 -2.68 1.08 -13.65
CA SER A 58 -3.57 1.78 -12.73
C SER A 58 -3.49 1.24 -11.30
N LEU A 59 -3.77 2.11 -10.33
CA LEU A 59 -4.04 1.71 -8.95
C LEU A 59 -5.53 1.42 -8.81
N GLU A 60 -5.86 0.23 -8.32
CA GLU A 60 -7.23 -0.28 -8.25
C GLU A 60 -7.83 -0.15 -6.85
N LYS A 61 -7.04 -0.44 -5.80
CA LYS A 61 -7.50 -0.42 -4.41
C LYS A 61 -6.41 0.09 -3.47
N GLU A 62 -6.83 0.72 -2.37
CA GLU A 62 -6.00 1.06 -1.23
C GLU A 62 -6.68 0.54 0.04
N VAL A 63 -5.93 -0.19 0.88
CA VAL A 63 -6.40 -0.61 2.21
C VAL A 63 -5.34 -0.29 3.25
N SER A 64 -5.75 0.36 4.36
CA SER A 64 -4.90 0.57 5.52
C SER A 64 -4.97 -0.64 6.45
N PHE A 65 -3.84 -1.06 7.00
CA PHE A 65 -3.76 -2.22 7.90
C PHE A 65 -2.62 -2.06 8.92
N GLY A 66 -2.73 -2.77 10.04
CA GLY A 66 -1.82 -2.57 11.16
C GLY A 66 -1.85 -1.13 11.66
N LYS A 67 -0.76 -0.67 12.28
CA LYS A 67 -0.70 0.67 12.89
C LYS A 67 -0.50 1.78 11.86
N ASP A 68 0.41 1.59 10.91
CA ASP A 68 0.89 2.64 9.99
C ASP A 68 1.15 2.08 8.57
N LYS A 69 0.50 0.97 8.18
CA LYS A 69 0.75 0.33 6.89
C LYS A 69 -0.41 0.52 5.92
N LYS A 70 -0.07 0.57 4.63
CA LYS A 70 -1.00 0.62 3.51
C LYS A 70 -0.64 -0.43 2.48
N ILE A 71 -1.64 -1.04 1.89
CA ILE A 71 -1.49 -1.94 0.75
C ILE A 71 -2.24 -1.35 -0.45
N PHE A 72 -1.59 -1.33 -1.61
CA PHE A 72 -2.14 -0.85 -2.86
C PHE A 72 -2.24 -2.03 -3.84
N LEU A 73 -3.42 -2.29 -4.37
CA LEU A 73 -3.61 -3.19 -5.52
C LEU A 73 -3.41 -2.38 -6.79
N PHE A 74 -2.69 -2.94 -7.76
CA PHE A 74 -2.48 -2.32 -9.05
C PHE A 74 -2.60 -3.34 -10.19
N THR A 75 -2.95 -2.84 -11.37
CA THR A 75 -2.83 -3.57 -12.63
C THR A 75 -1.54 -3.20 -13.35
N GLN A 76 -1.03 -4.15 -14.12
CA GLN A 76 0.12 -3.99 -15.00
C GLN A 76 -0.32 -4.02 -16.47
N ASP A 77 0.54 -3.54 -17.37
CA ASP A 77 0.22 -3.41 -18.81
C ASP A 77 -0.16 -4.75 -19.48
N SER A 78 0.22 -5.87 -18.88
CA SER A 78 -0.12 -7.23 -19.31
C SER A 78 -1.43 -7.76 -18.73
N ASN A 79 -2.27 -6.91 -18.12
CA ASN A 79 -3.46 -7.27 -17.33
C ASN A 79 -3.18 -8.20 -16.13
N LYS A 80 -1.92 -8.24 -15.68
CA LYS A 80 -1.55 -8.90 -14.43
C LYS A 80 -1.89 -8.00 -13.24
N LEU A 81 -2.12 -8.63 -12.09
CA LEU A 81 -2.34 -7.95 -10.83
C LEU A 81 -1.10 -8.04 -9.96
N GLY A 82 -0.81 -6.97 -9.25
CA GLY A 82 0.22 -6.95 -8.22
C GLY A 82 -0.19 -6.05 -7.06
N TYR A 83 0.55 -6.13 -5.97
CA TYR A 83 0.31 -5.26 -4.83
C TYR A 83 1.62 -4.69 -4.27
N ALA A 84 1.50 -3.54 -3.62
CA ALA A 84 2.60 -2.88 -2.95
C ALA A 84 2.24 -2.57 -1.50
N ILE A 85 3.17 -2.79 -0.57
CA ILE A 85 3.00 -2.46 0.85
C ILE A 85 3.90 -1.29 1.21
N PHE A 86 3.31 -0.30 1.86
CA PHE A 86 4.00 0.83 2.47
C PHE A 86 3.91 0.74 4.00
N ASP A 87 4.98 1.13 4.69
CA ASP A 87 5.03 1.41 6.12
C ASP A 87 5.31 2.90 6.30
N GLY A 88 4.28 3.67 6.65
CA GLY A 88 4.24 5.12 6.48
C GLY A 88 4.46 5.51 5.01
N SER A 89 5.49 6.30 4.74
CA SER A 89 5.89 6.69 3.38
C SER A 89 6.92 5.76 2.73
N LYS A 90 7.33 4.69 3.42
CA LYS A 90 8.39 3.78 2.95
C LYS A 90 7.76 2.59 2.23
N LEU A 91 8.07 2.42 0.95
CA LEU A 91 7.76 1.19 0.22
C LEU A 91 8.60 0.03 0.78
N VAL A 92 7.96 -1.04 1.23
CA VAL A 92 8.62 -2.20 1.85
C VAL A 92 8.55 -3.46 1.01
N LEU A 93 7.53 -3.59 0.14
CA LEU A 93 7.36 -4.75 -0.71
C LEU A 93 6.57 -4.38 -1.96
N VAL A 94 6.98 -4.92 -3.10
CA VAL A 94 6.20 -4.99 -4.34
C VAL A 94 6.14 -6.44 -4.74
N ALA A 95 4.93 -6.96 -4.96
CA ALA A 95 4.68 -8.30 -5.46
C ALA A 95 3.91 -8.22 -6.77
N SER A 96 4.30 -9.04 -7.73
CA SER A 96 3.56 -9.26 -8.98
C SER A 96 2.96 -10.65 -8.92
N GLY A 97 1.64 -10.74 -9.10
CA GLY A 97 0.96 -12.02 -9.31
C GLY A 97 1.08 -12.46 -10.76
N ASP A 98 0.84 -13.75 -11.00
CA ASP A 98 0.73 -14.32 -12.34
C ASP A 98 -0.71 -14.75 -12.66
N GLY A 99 -1.56 -14.88 -11.64
CA GLY A 99 -2.97 -15.21 -11.75
C GLY A 99 -3.92 -14.02 -11.75
N LYS A 100 -5.19 -14.32 -12.03
CA LYS A 100 -6.32 -13.39 -11.88
C LYS A 100 -6.81 -13.28 -10.43
N GLN A 101 -6.39 -14.19 -9.57
CA GLN A 101 -6.68 -14.23 -8.15
C GLN A 101 -5.49 -14.87 -7.44
N GLU A 102 -5.11 -14.32 -6.30
CA GLU A 102 -3.90 -14.70 -5.60
C GLU A 102 -4.08 -14.63 -4.08
N TYR A 103 -3.29 -15.44 -3.40
CA TYR A 103 -3.18 -15.48 -1.95
C TYR A 103 -1.72 -15.26 -1.56
N ASP A 104 -1.49 -14.38 -0.58
CA ASP A 104 -0.17 -14.17 -0.01
C ASP A 104 -0.24 -13.99 1.51
N GLN A 105 0.92 -14.07 2.16
CA GLN A 105 1.07 -13.85 3.59
C GLN A 105 2.19 -12.83 3.85
N TYR A 106 1.84 -11.73 4.51
CA TYR A 106 2.79 -10.71 4.96
C TYR A 106 2.83 -10.64 6.48
N GLY A 107 3.86 -11.23 7.09
CA GLY A 107 3.98 -11.34 8.54
C GLY A 107 2.84 -12.19 9.12
N ASN A 108 2.05 -11.58 10.01
CA ASN A 108 0.84 -12.18 10.59
C ASN A 108 -0.44 -11.78 9.83
N PHE A 109 -0.36 -11.22 8.63
CA PHE A 109 -1.51 -10.90 7.80
C PHE A 109 -1.58 -11.85 6.61
N PHE A 110 -2.81 -12.21 6.21
CA PHE A 110 -3.04 -12.79 4.90
C PHE A 110 -3.61 -11.73 3.96
N ILE A 111 -3.30 -11.89 2.67
CA ILE A 111 -3.69 -11.00 1.59
C ILE A 111 -4.39 -11.84 0.54
N VAL A 112 -5.58 -11.41 0.13
CA VAL A 112 -6.40 -12.05 -0.89
C VAL A 112 -6.80 -10.98 -1.88
N TYR A 113 -6.41 -11.12 -3.14
CA TYR A 113 -6.68 -10.12 -4.16
C TYR A 113 -6.95 -10.75 -5.52
N GLY A 114 -7.69 -10.04 -6.36
CA GLY A 114 -8.02 -10.54 -7.69
C GLY A 114 -9.03 -9.73 -8.46
N GLU A 115 -9.33 -10.21 -9.66
CA GLU A 115 -10.44 -9.80 -10.51
C GLU A 115 -11.67 -10.66 -10.19
N LYS A 116 -12.84 -10.03 -10.03
CA LYS A 116 -14.10 -10.77 -9.87
C LYS A 116 -14.38 -11.59 -11.14
N PRO A 117 -14.82 -12.85 -11.04
CA PRO A 117 -15.21 -13.64 -12.22
C PRO A 117 -16.49 -13.10 -12.87
N ASP A 118 -17.34 -12.43 -12.08
CA ASP A 118 -18.59 -11.80 -12.48
C ASP A 118 -18.77 -10.49 -11.69
N MET A 119 -19.22 -9.42 -12.33
CA MET A 119 -19.50 -8.13 -11.68
C MET A 119 -20.64 -8.22 -10.68
N ASP A 120 -21.56 -9.17 -10.85
CA ASP A 120 -22.68 -9.39 -9.94
C ASP A 120 -22.30 -10.12 -8.66
N ALA A 121 -21.10 -10.74 -8.59
CA ALA A 121 -20.63 -11.41 -7.39
C ALA A 121 -20.56 -10.42 -6.21
N ARG A 122 -21.19 -10.75 -5.09
CA ARG A 122 -21.25 -9.91 -3.88
C ARG A 122 -20.50 -10.51 -2.71
N GLU A 123 -20.15 -11.79 -2.76
CA GLU A 123 -19.38 -12.42 -1.71
C GLU A 123 -18.24 -13.27 -2.26
N LEU A 124 -17.14 -13.30 -1.52
CA LEU A 124 -16.06 -14.25 -1.71
C LEU A 124 -15.92 -15.10 -0.45
N HIS A 125 -16.13 -16.40 -0.59
CA HIS A 125 -15.86 -17.40 0.44
C HIS A 125 -14.50 -18.03 0.14
N ILE A 126 -13.60 -18.01 1.11
CA ILE A 126 -12.29 -18.65 0.99
C ILE A 126 -12.06 -19.70 2.08
N LEU A 127 -11.39 -20.78 1.69
CA LEU A 127 -10.86 -21.79 2.60
C LEU A 127 -9.33 -21.67 2.70
N ILE A 128 -8.83 -21.27 3.86
CA ILE A 128 -7.41 -21.10 4.16
C ILE A 128 -6.90 -22.32 4.93
N ASN A 129 -6.02 -23.09 4.27
CA ASN A 129 -5.41 -24.28 4.86
C ASN A 129 -4.33 -23.89 5.85
N ARG A 130 -4.37 -24.47 7.06
CA ARG A 130 -3.37 -24.21 8.11
C ARG A 130 -2.39 -25.36 8.35
N GLY A 131 -2.43 -26.38 7.50
CA GLY A 131 -1.59 -27.57 7.59
C GLY A 131 -2.12 -28.61 8.58
N PRO A 132 -1.40 -29.74 8.77
CA PRO A 132 -1.96 -30.97 9.32
C PRO A 132 -2.39 -30.91 10.79
N ASN A 133 -1.97 -29.88 11.55
CA ASN A 133 -2.22 -29.78 12.99
C ASN A 133 -3.18 -28.64 13.36
N HIS A 134 -3.84 -28.03 12.37
CA HIS A 134 -4.74 -26.91 12.56
C HIS A 134 -5.96 -27.12 11.68
N GLU A 135 -7.16 -26.86 12.20
CA GLU A 135 -8.38 -26.83 11.39
C GLU A 135 -8.25 -25.78 10.29
N ASP A 136 -8.94 -25.87 9.17
CA ASP A 136 -8.86 -24.78 8.18
C ASP A 136 -9.63 -23.53 8.66
N ILE A 137 -9.30 -22.37 8.12
CA ILE A 137 -10.06 -21.13 8.36
C ILE A 137 -10.98 -20.91 7.17
N THR A 138 -12.27 -20.74 7.44
CA THR A 138 -13.21 -20.25 6.44
C THR A 138 -13.47 -18.77 6.68
N GLU A 139 -13.28 -17.96 5.65
CA GLU A 139 -13.59 -16.53 5.68
C GLU A 139 -14.61 -16.22 4.57
N THR A 140 -15.52 -15.30 4.87
CA THR A 140 -16.42 -14.69 3.89
C THR A 140 -16.15 -13.20 3.86
N PHE A 141 -16.01 -12.65 2.66
CA PHE A 141 -15.84 -11.23 2.42
C PHE A 141 -16.97 -10.72 1.56
N GLU A 142 -17.55 -9.60 1.96
CA GLU A 142 -18.40 -8.82 1.07
C GLU A 142 -17.54 -8.14 0.01
N LEU A 143 -17.97 -8.22 -1.24
CA LEU A 143 -17.34 -7.59 -2.39
C LEU A 143 -18.14 -6.37 -2.78
N ASP A 144 -17.44 -5.26 -3.01
CA ASP A 144 -18.04 -4.06 -3.56
C ASP A 144 -18.36 -4.20 -5.06
N GLU A 145 -18.86 -3.11 -5.63
CA GLU A 145 -19.30 -3.04 -7.02
C GLU A 145 -18.14 -2.91 -8.01
N GLU A 146 -16.91 -2.75 -7.52
CA GLU A 146 -15.75 -2.60 -8.36
C GLU A 146 -15.30 -3.97 -8.90
N LYS A 147 -14.54 -3.92 -9.98
CA LYS A 147 -14.07 -5.10 -10.71
C LYS A 147 -13.06 -5.92 -9.92
N TYR A 148 -12.24 -5.24 -9.12
CA TYR A 148 -11.13 -5.85 -8.39
C TYR A 148 -11.45 -5.89 -6.90
N TYR A 149 -10.91 -6.90 -6.20
CA TYR A 149 -10.99 -6.99 -4.75
C TYR A 149 -9.59 -7.05 -4.13
N LEU A 150 -9.46 -6.47 -2.95
CA LEU A 150 -8.28 -6.53 -2.11
C LEU A 150 -8.73 -6.67 -0.66
N VAL A 151 -8.36 -7.79 -0.06
CA VAL A 151 -8.64 -8.10 1.34
C VAL A 151 -7.33 -8.37 2.06
N ILE A 152 -7.17 -7.73 3.22
CA ILE A 152 -6.06 -7.99 4.13
C ILE A 152 -6.61 -8.12 5.55
N LYS A 153 -6.27 -9.22 6.23
CA LYS A 153 -6.70 -9.47 7.61
C LYS A 153 -5.60 -10.14 8.42
N GLU A 154 -5.62 -9.93 9.73
CA GLU A 154 -4.71 -10.58 10.65
C GLU A 154 -5.07 -12.06 10.82
N LEU A 155 -4.06 -12.92 10.77
CA LEU A 155 -4.18 -14.35 11.05
C LEU A 155 -4.40 -14.59 12.55
N PRO A 156 -5.15 -15.64 12.93
CA PRO A 156 -5.24 -16.05 14.32
C PRO A 156 -3.86 -16.34 14.93
N LYS A 157 -3.72 -16.05 16.23
CA LYS A 157 -2.46 -16.28 16.95
C LYS A 157 -2.01 -17.74 16.84
N GLY A 158 -0.69 -17.93 16.70
CA GLY A 158 -0.07 -19.26 16.63
C GLY A 158 -0.05 -19.86 15.22
N ILE A 159 -0.69 -19.23 14.23
CA ILE A 159 -0.61 -19.65 12.84
C ILE A 159 0.62 -19.03 12.19
N LYS A 160 1.52 -19.87 11.69
CA LYS A 160 2.80 -19.43 11.09
C LYS A 160 2.78 -19.42 9.57
N GLN A 161 2.06 -20.37 8.99
CA GLN A 161 1.98 -20.55 7.55
C GLN A 161 0.58 -20.99 7.17
N THR A 162 0.13 -20.47 6.05
CA THR A 162 -1.17 -20.75 5.47
C THR A 162 -1.04 -20.96 3.98
N LYS A 163 -2.00 -21.65 3.40
CA LYS A 163 -2.06 -21.84 1.95
C LYS A 163 -3.51 -21.81 1.48
N VAL A 164 -3.74 -21.19 0.34
CA VAL A 164 -5.01 -21.27 -0.38
C VAL A 164 -4.73 -21.92 -1.73
N PHE A 165 -5.58 -22.85 -2.14
CA PHE A 165 -5.53 -23.48 -3.45
C PHE A 165 -6.55 -22.81 -4.39
N SER A 166 -6.39 -22.97 -5.70
CA SER A 166 -7.25 -22.30 -6.68
C SER A 166 -8.74 -22.66 -6.57
N ASP A 167 -9.05 -23.88 -6.11
CA ASP A 167 -10.38 -24.40 -5.86
C ASP A 167 -11.00 -23.94 -4.54
N ASN A 168 -10.22 -23.27 -3.69
CA ASN A 168 -10.68 -22.75 -2.40
C ASN A 168 -11.34 -21.37 -2.49
N TYR A 169 -11.54 -20.83 -3.69
CA TYR A 169 -12.23 -19.56 -3.93
C TYR A 169 -13.65 -19.84 -4.43
N ASN A 170 -14.64 -19.33 -3.72
CA ASN A 170 -16.05 -19.51 -4.08
C ASN A 170 -16.76 -18.15 -4.07
N PHE A 171 -17.03 -17.64 -5.26
CA PHE A 171 -17.77 -16.40 -5.47
C PHE A 171 -19.28 -16.67 -5.47
N LYS A 172 -20.05 -15.78 -4.82
CA LYS A 172 -21.52 -15.80 -4.80
C LYS A 172 -22.07 -14.51 -5.34
#